data_AF-A0A2S0IGI1-F1
#
_entry.id   AF-A0A2S0IGI1-F1
#
_cell.length_a   1.000
_cell.length_b   1.000
_cell.length_c   1.000
_cell.angle_alpha   90.00
_cell.angle_beta   90.00
_cell.angle_gamma   90.00
#
_symmetry.space_group_name_H-M   'P 1'
#
loop_
_entity.id
_entity.type
_entity.pdbx_description
1 polymer ?
#
loop_
_entity_poly.entity_id
_entity_poly.type
_entity_poly.pdbx_seq_one_letter_code
_entity_poly.pdbx_strand_id
1 'polypeptide(L)'
;MNAVQVPLKRLSAILCLAGLAWTAGATHAADTSSSAQSQHQQDVATCKSGASGQPLETCLREAAAARQERERQNLTAESPEQLRQNELARCNRLPESQRATCVAKMTSPTNVQGSVQGGGVLRKKEIQVPATPANPATPASSAPAPAR
;
A
#
# COMPACT_ATOMS: atom_id res chain seq x y z
N MET A 1 -4.57 39.67 55.14
CA MET A 1 -5.19 38.41 55.58
C MET A 1 -6.31 38.77 56.55
N ASN A 2 -7.50 39.08 56.04
CA ASN A 2 -8.63 39.43 56.90
C ASN A 2 -9.72 38.39 56.67
N ALA A 3 -9.92 37.55 57.67
CA ALA A 3 -11.05 36.64 57.76
C ALA A 3 -12.28 37.39 58.30
N VAL A 4 -13.42 36.66 58.33
CA VAL A 4 -14.69 36.93 59.05
C VAL A 4 -15.76 37.58 58.15
N GLN A 5 -16.98 37.07 57.95
CA GLN A 5 -17.73 35.89 58.43
C GLN A 5 -18.91 35.64 57.47
N VAL A 6 -19.29 34.37 57.27
CA VAL A 6 -20.51 33.98 56.52
C VAL A 6 -21.64 33.68 57.50
N PRO A 7 -22.81 34.35 57.42
CA PRO A 7 -23.99 33.94 58.16
C PRO A 7 -24.69 32.79 57.42
N LEU A 8 -24.56 31.61 58.01
CA LEU A 8 -25.25 30.38 57.68
C LEU A 8 -26.75 30.51 57.99
N LYS A 9 -27.58 30.74 56.97
CA LYS A 9 -29.04 30.59 57.05
C LYS A 9 -29.53 29.51 56.09
N ARG A 10 -29.80 28.35 56.70
CA ARG A 10 -30.86 27.38 56.41
C ARG A 10 -31.01 26.88 54.97
N LEU A 11 -30.35 25.73 54.74
CA LEU A 11 -30.90 24.48 54.20
C LEU A 11 -32.28 24.56 53.50
N SER A 12 -32.27 24.34 52.19
CA SER A 12 -33.26 23.51 51.50
C SER A 12 -32.64 22.97 50.21
N ALA A 13 -32.48 21.65 50.19
CA ALA A 13 -31.94 20.88 49.09
C ALA A 13 -32.99 20.71 47.99
N ILE A 14 -32.65 21.03 46.74
CA ILE A 14 -33.21 20.37 45.56
C ILE A 14 -32.04 20.14 44.59
N LEU A 15 -31.64 18.87 44.52
CA LEU A 15 -30.70 18.31 43.57
C LEU A 15 -31.47 17.98 42.28
N CYS A 16 -31.23 18.73 41.19
CA CYS A 16 -31.65 18.35 39.84
C CYS A 16 -30.56 18.72 38.82
N LEU A 17 -29.70 17.73 38.56
CA LEU A 17 -29.11 17.39 37.25
C LEU A 17 -28.86 18.55 36.27
N ALA A 18 -27.71 19.23 36.41
CA ALA A 18 -27.14 20.01 35.32
C ALA A 18 -26.42 19.05 34.35
N GLY A 19 -27.14 18.63 33.31
CA GLY A 19 -26.53 18.12 32.10
C GLY A 19 -26.10 19.30 31.23
N LEU A 20 -24.79 19.49 31.03
CA LEU A 20 -24.27 20.16 29.85
C LEU A 20 -23.12 19.30 29.32
N ALA A 21 -23.41 18.64 28.20
CA ALA A 21 -22.47 17.89 27.40
C ALA A 21 -21.31 18.79 26.97
N TRP A 22 -20.08 18.33 27.21
CA TRP A 22 -18.91 18.81 26.47
C TRP A 22 -18.25 17.61 25.80
N THR A 23 -18.95 17.05 24.81
CA THR A 23 -18.30 16.20 23.81
C THR A 23 -17.48 17.13 22.93
N ALA A 24 -16.19 17.31 23.25
CA ALA A 24 -15.21 17.81 22.30
C ALA A 24 -14.97 16.72 21.24
N GLY A 25 -15.97 16.52 20.38
CA GLY A 25 -15.77 15.87 19.09
C GLY A 25 -14.99 16.84 18.23
N ALA A 26 -13.66 16.77 18.29
CA ALA A 26 -12.83 17.32 17.24
C ALA A 26 -13.17 16.56 15.96
N THR A 27 -14.15 17.06 15.22
CA THR A 27 -14.34 16.70 13.82
C THR A 27 -13.12 17.26 13.09
N HIS A 28 -12.11 16.42 12.91
CA HIS A 28 -11.08 16.68 11.93
C HIS A 28 -11.74 16.59 10.55
N ALA A 29 -12.37 17.68 10.12
CA ALA A 29 -12.54 17.95 8.71
C ALA A 29 -11.13 18.26 8.18
N ALA A 30 -10.38 17.20 7.88
CA ALA A 30 -9.04 17.32 7.34
C ALA A 30 -9.08 18.21 6.08
N ASP A 31 -8.17 19.17 6.02
CA ASP A 31 -7.91 20.07 4.89
C ASP A 31 -7.60 19.29 3.59
N THR A 32 -8.62 18.71 3.00
CA THR A 32 -8.53 17.93 1.77
C THR A 32 -8.21 18.87 0.59
N SER A 33 -8.62 20.13 0.68
CA SER A 33 -8.29 21.18 -0.29
C SER A 33 -6.83 21.64 -0.21
N SER A 34 -6.25 21.78 1.00
CA SER A 34 -4.85 22.17 1.17
C SER A 34 -3.88 21.06 0.74
N SER A 35 -4.26 19.80 0.99
CA SER A 35 -3.51 18.63 0.52
C SER A 35 -3.61 18.45 -1.00
N ALA A 36 -4.78 18.69 -1.60
CA ALA A 36 -4.92 18.64 -3.06
C ALA A 36 -4.08 19.71 -3.78
N GLN A 37 -4.03 20.93 -3.24
CA GLN A 37 -3.24 22.02 -3.80
C GLN A 37 -1.73 21.81 -3.62
N SER A 38 -1.30 21.34 -2.45
CA SER A 38 0.12 21.04 -2.21
C SER A 38 0.63 19.90 -3.10
N GLN A 39 -0.16 18.84 -3.31
CA GLN A 39 0.19 17.80 -4.28
C GLN A 39 0.27 18.34 -5.71
N HIS A 40 -0.68 19.18 -6.14
CA HIS A 40 -0.62 19.78 -7.47
C HIS A 40 0.66 20.60 -7.70
N GLN A 41 1.10 21.36 -6.69
CA GLN A 41 2.36 22.11 -6.77
C GLN A 41 3.57 21.18 -6.92
N GLN A 42 3.58 20.04 -6.22
CA GLN A 42 4.62 19.01 -6.34
C GLN A 42 4.63 18.38 -7.73
N ASP A 43 3.46 18.07 -8.28
CA ASP A 43 3.32 17.53 -9.63
C ASP A 43 3.88 18.51 -10.67
N VAL A 44 3.50 19.79 -10.57
CA VAL A 44 4.01 20.85 -11.47
C VAL A 44 5.52 21.00 -11.35
N ALA A 45 6.09 20.93 -10.14
CA ALA A 45 7.53 20.96 -9.93
C ALA A 45 8.23 19.76 -10.60
N THR A 46 7.63 18.57 -10.49
CA THR A 46 8.12 17.33 -11.13
C THR A 46 8.05 17.43 -12.66
N CYS A 47 6.98 18.02 -13.21
CA CYS A 47 6.88 18.29 -14.64
C CYS A 47 7.98 19.24 -15.11
N LYS A 48 8.20 20.35 -14.39
CA LYS A 48 9.21 21.36 -14.75
C LYS A 48 10.64 20.86 -14.61
N SER A 49 10.91 19.91 -13.71
CA SER A 49 12.23 19.29 -13.59
C SER A 49 12.53 18.27 -14.69
N GLY A 50 11.53 17.86 -15.47
CA GLY A 50 11.66 16.80 -16.48
C GLY A 50 11.70 15.38 -15.90
N ALA A 51 11.46 15.24 -14.59
CA ALA A 51 11.55 13.94 -13.91
C ALA A 51 10.40 12.97 -14.28
N SER A 52 9.32 13.45 -14.89
CA SER A 52 8.20 12.60 -15.30
C SER A 52 8.51 11.67 -16.49
N GLY A 53 9.54 11.98 -17.30
CA GLY A 53 9.82 11.25 -18.53
C GLY A 53 8.79 11.46 -19.65
N GLN A 54 7.86 12.40 -19.48
CA GLN A 54 6.83 12.78 -20.46
C GLN A 54 7.09 14.18 -21.03
N PRO A 55 6.50 14.54 -22.20
CA PRO A 55 6.50 15.92 -22.67
C PRO A 55 5.91 16.87 -21.61
N LEU A 56 6.54 18.04 -21.42
CA LEU A 56 6.14 19.01 -20.38
C LEU A 56 4.65 19.36 -20.43
N GLU A 57 4.13 19.67 -21.61
CA GLU A 57 2.71 20.00 -21.81
C GLU A 57 1.76 18.86 -21.42
N THR A 58 2.13 17.62 -21.73
CA THR A 58 1.35 16.43 -21.33
C THR A 58 1.38 16.27 -19.82
N CYS A 59 2.56 16.39 -19.20
CA CYS A 59 2.70 16.30 -17.75
C CYS A 59 1.87 17.36 -17.02
N LEU A 60 1.91 18.61 -17.48
CA LEU A 60 1.12 19.69 -16.87
C LEU A 60 -0.39 19.46 -17.02
N ARG A 61 -0.82 18.92 -18.17
CA ARG A 61 -2.22 18.52 -18.39
C ARG A 61 -2.65 17.41 -17.44
N GLU A 62 -1.81 16.39 -17.25
CA GLU A 62 -2.06 15.29 -16.33
C GLU A 62 -2.09 15.77 -14.87
N ALA A 63 -1.18 16.66 -14.47
CA ALA A 63 -1.17 17.27 -13.14
C ALA A 63 -2.44 18.10 -12.85
N ALA A 64 -2.97 18.79 -13.86
CA ALA A 64 -4.23 19.52 -13.75
C ALA A 64 -5.44 18.58 -13.64
N ALA A 65 -5.48 17.52 -14.46
CA ALA A 65 -6.52 16.49 -14.39
C ALA A 65 -6.51 15.77 -13.03
N ALA A 66 -5.33 15.42 -12.52
CA ALA A 66 -5.18 14.77 -11.22
C ALA A 66 -5.68 15.66 -10.07
N ARG A 67 -5.41 16.97 -10.12
CA ARG A 67 -5.97 17.93 -9.15
C ARG A 67 -7.50 17.95 -9.21
N GLN A 68 -8.07 18.04 -10.40
CA GLN A 68 -9.53 18.05 -10.57
C GLN A 68 -10.17 16.78 -9.99
N GLU A 69 -9.60 15.60 -10.23
CA GLU A 69 -10.14 14.35 -9.69
C GLU A 69 -9.95 14.22 -8.17
N ARG A 70 -8.88 14.79 -7.60
CA ARG A 70 -8.74 14.91 -6.13
C ARG A 70 -9.80 15.82 -5.54
N GLU A 71 -10.08 16.97 -6.15
CA GLU A 71 -11.14 17.90 -5.70
C GLU A 71 -12.53 17.24 -5.76
N ARG A 72 -12.76 16.38 -6.76
CA ARG A 72 -13.97 15.55 -6.88
C ARG A 72 -13.98 14.33 -5.96
N GLN A 73 -12.93 14.12 -5.15
CA GLN A 73 -12.75 12.96 -4.27
C GLN A 73 -12.73 11.61 -5.00
N ASN A 74 -12.47 11.62 -6.32
CA ASN A 74 -12.37 10.41 -7.16
C ASN A 74 -10.95 9.84 -7.20
N LEU A 75 -9.95 10.62 -6.79
CA LEU A 75 -8.56 10.19 -6.74
C LEU A 75 -8.12 10.01 -5.28
N THR A 76 -8.17 8.78 -4.81
CA THR A 76 -7.65 8.38 -3.50
C THR A 76 -6.30 7.69 -3.65
N ALA A 77 -5.34 8.06 -2.80
CA ALA A 77 -4.07 7.36 -2.74
C ALA A 77 -4.29 6.01 -2.05
N GLU A 78 -3.96 4.92 -2.73
CA GLU A 78 -3.96 3.60 -2.11
C GLU A 78 -2.80 3.50 -1.11
N SER A 79 -3.10 3.00 0.08
CA SER A 79 -2.09 2.68 1.09
C SER A 79 -1.15 1.56 0.60
N PRO A 80 0.08 1.47 1.12
CA PRO A 80 1.00 0.38 0.77
C PRO A 80 0.40 -1.01 1.00
N GLU A 81 -0.48 -1.14 2.01
CA GLU A 81 -1.17 -2.40 2.28
C GLU A 81 -2.22 -2.70 1.20
N GLN A 82 -3.03 -1.71 0.77
CA GLN A 82 -3.98 -1.90 -0.33
C GLN A 82 -3.26 -2.32 -1.63
N LEU A 83 -2.14 -1.66 -1.95
CA LEU A 83 -1.31 -2.04 -3.10
C LEU A 83 -0.80 -3.48 -2.98
N ARG A 84 -0.34 -3.89 -1.79
CA ARG A 84 0.09 -5.28 -1.52
C ARG A 84 -1.06 -6.27 -1.67
N GLN A 85 -2.25 -5.94 -1.18
CA GLN A 85 -3.44 -6.78 -1.35
C GLN A 85 -3.81 -6.94 -2.83
N ASN A 86 -3.74 -5.86 -3.63
CA ASN A 86 -3.96 -5.91 -5.07
C ASN A 86 -2.93 -6.83 -5.77
N GLU A 87 -1.66 -6.76 -5.37
CA GLU A 87 -0.62 -7.67 -5.87
C GLU A 87 -0.96 -9.15 -5.59
N LEU A 88 -1.42 -9.47 -4.38
CA LEU A 88 -1.81 -10.83 -3.99
C LEU A 88 -3.11 -11.29 -4.67
N ALA A 89 -4.08 -10.38 -4.85
CA ALA A 89 -5.31 -10.65 -5.58
C ALA A 89 -5.03 -11.06 -7.03
N ARG A 90 -3.97 -10.51 -7.66
CA ARG A 90 -3.51 -10.96 -8.98
C ARG A 90 -2.98 -12.40 -8.94
N CYS A 91 -2.24 -12.78 -7.91
CA CYS A 91 -1.76 -14.16 -7.76
C CYS A 91 -2.89 -15.16 -7.49
N ASN A 92 -3.96 -14.75 -6.80
CA ASN A 92 -5.10 -15.62 -6.48
C ASN A 92 -5.90 -16.08 -7.71
N ARG A 93 -5.76 -15.40 -8.85
CA ARG A 93 -6.40 -15.78 -10.12
C ARG A 93 -5.64 -16.87 -10.89
N LEU A 94 -4.47 -17.28 -10.42
CA LEU A 94 -3.67 -18.33 -11.05
C LEU A 94 -4.08 -19.72 -10.55
N PRO A 95 -3.81 -20.78 -11.34
CA PRO A 95 -3.94 -22.16 -10.86
C PRO A 95 -3.10 -22.41 -9.61
N GLU A 96 -3.52 -23.35 -8.78
CA GLU A 96 -2.89 -23.66 -7.49
C GLU A 96 -1.38 -23.91 -7.60
N SER A 97 -0.96 -24.64 -8.63
CA SER A 97 0.45 -24.96 -8.90
C SER A 97 1.33 -23.73 -9.16
N GLN A 98 0.75 -22.60 -9.60
CA GLN A 98 1.49 -21.36 -9.90
C GLN A 98 1.31 -20.29 -8.82
N ARG A 99 0.24 -20.39 -8.01
CA ARG A 99 -0.11 -19.40 -7.00
C ARG A 99 1.00 -19.20 -5.97
N ALA A 100 1.52 -20.29 -5.40
CA ALA A 100 2.59 -20.23 -4.38
C ALA A 100 3.84 -19.51 -4.91
N THR A 101 4.28 -19.84 -6.13
CA THR A 101 5.44 -19.21 -6.78
C THR A 101 5.18 -17.74 -7.11
N CYS A 102 3.95 -17.39 -7.54
CA CYS A 102 3.57 -15.99 -7.76
C CYS A 102 3.67 -15.18 -6.46
N VAL A 103 3.07 -15.68 -5.37
CA VAL A 103 3.11 -15.00 -4.07
C VAL A 103 4.55 -14.82 -3.63
N ALA A 104 5.39 -15.87 -3.70
CA ALA A 104 6.80 -15.78 -3.32
C ALA A 104 7.56 -14.72 -4.13
N LYS A 105 7.29 -14.61 -5.43
CA LYS A 105 7.91 -13.60 -6.32
C LYS A 105 7.47 -12.18 -6.00
N MET A 106 6.23 -11.99 -5.57
CA MET A 106 5.71 -10.66 -5.20
C MET A 106 6.15 -10.24 -3.80
N THR A 107 6.20 -11.18 -2.83
CA THR A 107 6.46 -10.87 -1.42
C THR A 107 7.92 -11.00 -1.00
N SER A 108 8.71 -11.83 -1.67
CA SER A 108 10.10 -12.11 -1.32
C SER A 108 10.99 -12.36 -2.56
N PRO A 109 11.02 -11.44 -3.53
CA PRO A 109 11.87 -11.60 -4.71
C PRO A 109 13.34 -11.73 -4.32
N THR A 110 14.07 -12.61 -5.00
CA THR A 110 15.54 -12.68 -4.86
C THR A 110 16.22 -11.52 -5.58
N ASN A 111 15.54 -10.95 -6.58
CA ASN A 111 16.08 -9.86 -7.36
C ASN A 111 14.95 -8.98 -7.93
N VAL A 112 15.18 -7.66 -7.94
CA VAL A 112 14.29 -6.65 -8.51
C VAL A 112 15.14 -5.72 -9.38
N GLN A 113 14.72 -5.52 -10.63
CA GLN A 113 15.43 -4.69 -11.61
C GLN A 113 14.46 -3.84 -12.42
N GLY A 114 14.97 -2.74 -12.97
CA GLY A 114 14.20 -1.79 -13.78
C GLY A 114 13.60 -0.65 -12.98
N SER A 115 12.81 0.19 -13.64
CA SER A 115 12.13 1.33 -13.06
C SER A 115 10.84 1.61 -13.81
N VAL A 116 9.90 2.31 -13.18
CA VAL A 116 8.66 2.73 -13.83
C VAL A 116 8.95 3.61 -15.05
N GLN A 117 9.86 4.57 -14.90
CA GLN A 117 10.31 5.43 -16.00
C GLN A 117 10.97 4.63 -17.14
N GLY A 118 11.69 3.55 -16.82
CA GLY A 118 12.33 2.66 -17.79
C GLY A 118 11.40 1.64 -18.45
N GLY A 119 10.09 1.71 -18.21
CA GLY A 119 9.09 0.85 -18.84
C GLY A 119 8.67 -0.38 -18.04
N GLY A 120 9.21 -0.59 -16.84
CA GLY A 120 8.74 -1.66 -15.95
C GLY A 120 9.71 -2.08 -14.86
N VAL A 121 9.16 -2.76 -13.86
CA VAL A 121 9.91 -3.39 -12.76
C VAL A 121 9.77 -4.91 -12.87
N LEU A 122 10.89 -5.60 -13.05
CA LEU A 122 10.96 -7.06 -13.11
C LEU A 122 11.33 -7.61 -11.74
N ARG A 123 10.51 -8.55 -11.25
CA ARG A 123 10.73 -9.27 -9.99
C ARG A 123 11.01 -10.73 -10.30
N LYS A 124 12.11 -11.25 -9.78
CA LYS A 124 12.54 -12.64 -9.98
C LYS A 124 12.57 -13.38 -8.63
N LYS A 125 12.18 -14.65 -8.65
CA LYS A 125 12.35 -15.60 -7.54
C LYS A 125 13.00 -16.85 -8.10
N GLU A 126 14.17 -17.19 -7.59
CA GLU A 126 14.84 -18.48 -7.85
C GLU A 126 14.49 -19.45 -6.72
N ILE A 127 14.04 -20.65 -7.09
CA ILE A 127 13.67 -21.72 -6.16
C ILE A 127 14.54 -22.91 -6.51
N GLN A 128 15.33 -23.39 -5.55
CA GLN A 128 16.12 -24.60 -5.72
C GLN A 128 15.19 -25.81 -5.54
N VAL A 129 15.11 -26.65 -6.56
CA VAL A 129 14.36 -27.91 -6.48
C VAL A 129 15.35 -29.00 -6.07
N PRO A 130 15.17 -29.66 -4.91
CA PRO A 130 16.03 -30.77 -4.50
C PRO A 130 16.02 -31.87 -5.56
N ALA A 131 17.19 -32.39 -5.92
CA ALA A 131 17.27 -33.55 -6.79
C ALA A 131 16.61 -34.74 -6.08
N THR A 132 15.63 -35.38 -6.73
CA THR A 132 15.18 -36.70 -6.31
C THR A 132 16.38 -37.65 -6.49
N PRO A 133 16.88 -38.32 -5.43
CA PRO A 133 17.97 -39.26 -5.59
C PRO A 133 17.54 -40.33 -6.60
N ALA A 134 18.34 -40.51 -7.65
CA ALA A 134 18.14 -41.58 -8.58
C ALA A 134 18.21 -42.89 -7.80
N ASN A 135 17.10 -43.64 -7.77
CA ASN A 135 17.15 -45.03 -7.36
C ASN A 135 18.19 -45.70 -8.28
N PRO A 136 19.25 -46.33 -7.75
CA PRO A 136 20.26 -46.95 -8.60
C PRO A 136 19.54 -47.94 -9.53
N ALA A 137 19.62 -47.66 -10.82
CA ALA A 137 19.12 -48.55 -11.85
C ALA A 137 19.73 -49.93 -11.59
N THR A 138 18.86 -50.93 -11.44
CA THR A 138 19.26 -52.33 -11.45
C THR A 138 20.12 -52.52 -12.70
N PRO A 139 21.37 -53.02 -12.60
CA PRO A 139 22.22 -53.15 -13.76
C PRO A 139 21.49 -54.02 -14.78
N ALA A 140 21.25 -53.46 -15.96
CA ALA A 140 20.72 -54.20 -17.09
C ALA A 140 21.66 -55.38 -17.34
N SER A 141 21.14 -56.61 -17.18
CA SER A 141 21.88 -57.82 -17.48
C SER A 141 22.37 -57.74 -18.93
N SER A 142 23.69 -57.78 -19.09
CA SER A 142 24.39 -57.77 -20.37
C SER A 142 23.85 -58.88 -21.28
N ALA A 143 23.30 -58.48 -22.43
CA ALA A 143 22.96 -59.41 -23.51
C ALA A 143 24.23 -60.13 -24.01
N PRO A 144 24.18 -61.44 -24.31
CA PRO A 144 25.36 -62.17 -24.77
C PRO A 144 25.79 -61.72 -26.17
N ALA A 145 27.10 -61.62 -26.37
CA ALA A 145 27.72 -61.26 -27.66
C ALA A 145 27.45 -62.33 -28.74
N PRO A 146 27.29 -61.95 -30.02
CA PRO A 146 27.07 -62.92 -31.10
C PRO A 146 28.35 -63.71 -31.39
N ALA A 147 28.21 -65.03 -31.49
CA ALA A 147 29.26 -65.94 -31.93
C ALA A 147 29.55 -65.73 -33.43
N ARG A 148 30.84 -65.80 -33.79
CA ARG A 148 31.35 -65.67 -35.16
C ARG A 148 31.37 -67.01 -35.87
#